data_AF-A0A0B1TH46-F1
#
_entry.id   AF-A0A0B1TH46-F1
#
_cell.length_a   1.000
_cell.length_b   1.000
_cell.length_c   1.000
_cell.angle_alpha   90.00
_cell.angle_beta   90.00
_cell.angle_gamma   90.00
#
_symmetry.space_group_name_H-M   'P 1'
#
loop_
_entity.id
_entity.type
_entity.pdbx_description
1 polymer ?
#
loop_
_entity_poly.entity_id
_entity_poly.type
_entity_poly.pdbx_seq_one_letter_code
_entity_poly.pdbx_strand_id
1 'polypeptide(L)'
;MLDYAAKLQADTGAMQFPMQGGEVFKKLCSIFNDFKNCVEPITCDSLSVDAVDASYGYMCGAGQPLFEQHAACFARVEVEKSYIGCKTAATQAITEAQETKLHSGSTEAYLAEMCRAMDGYLRCSHPIILEKCGAEAWRLVSTVTRDSLGVTMPDCDMRSALI
;
A
#
# COMPACT_ATOMS: atom_id res chain seq x y z
N MET A 1 -4.61 12.24 3.69
CA MET A 1 -4.01 11.03 4.30
C MET A 1 -2.57 11.25 4.76
N LEU A 2 -1.68 11.83 3.94
CA LEU A 2 -0.31 12.21 4.36
C LEU A 2 -0.26 13.09 5.62
N ASP A 3 -1.21 14.03 5.75
CA ASP A 3 -1.31 14.93 6.90
C ASP A 3 -1.65 14.25 8.24
N TYR A 4 -2.33 13.09 8.21
CA TYR A 4 -2.74 12.41 9.44
C TYR A 4 -1.57 11.65 10.06
N ALA A 5 -0.78 10.96 9.23
CA ALA A 5 0.43 10.27 9.66
C ALA A 5 1.50 11.25 10.18
N ALA A 6 1.65 12.41 9.53
CA ALA A 6 2.58 13.46 9.95
C ALA A 6 2.17 14.11 11.29
N LYS A 7 0.87 14.37 11.51
CA LYS A 7 0.35 14.88 12.80
C LYS A 7 0.57 13.89 13.95
N LEU A 8 0.31 12.61 13.72
CA LEU A 8 0.50 11.56 14.73
C LEU A 8 1.97 11.39 15.15
N GLN A 9 2.91 11.53 14.20
CA GLN A 9 4.35 11.53 14.49
C GLN A 9 4.78 12.72 15.36
N ALA A 10 4.20 13.90 15.14
CA ALA A 10 4.52 15.09 15.91
C ALA A 10 4.04 15.01 17.37
N ASP A 11 2.90 14.34 17.61
CA ASP A 11 2.26 14.34 18.94
C ASP A 11 2.82 13.29 19.92
N THR A 12 3.51 12.23 19.46
CA THR A 12 3.76 11.05 20.32
C THR A 12 5.21 10.61 20.48
N GLY A 13 6.15 11.20 19.72
CA GLY A 13 7.57 10.83 19.79
C GLY A 13 7.85 9.43 19.21
N ALA A 14 9.04 9.26 18.63
CA ALA A 14 9.42 8.16 17.74
C ALA A 14 9.43 6.73 18.36
N MET A 15 8.97 6.53 19.60
CA MET A 15 9.13 5.28 20.35
C MET A 15 7.85 4.42 20.44
N GLN A 16 6.70 4.87 19.92
CA GLN A 16 5.41 4.17 20.07
C GLN A 16 4.85 3.52 18.78
N PHE A 17 5.57 3.56 17.66
CA PHE A 17 5.08 3.09 16.36
C PHE A 17 4.49 1.66 16.30
N PRO A 18 5.06 0.63 16.98
CA PRO A 18 4.50 -0.73 16.90
C PRO A 18 3.14 -0.87 17.62
N MET A 19 2.91 -0.11 18.69
CA MET A 19 1.64 -0.09 19.43
C MET A 19 0.58 0.76 18.71
N GLN A 20 1.03 1.83 18.04
CA GLN A 20 0.16 2.73 17.29
C GLN A 20 -0.27 2.17 15.93
N GLY A 21 0.56 1.35 15.28
CA GLY A 21 0.23 0.75 13.97
C GLY A 21 -1.08 -0.05 14.00
N GLY A 22 -1.32 -0.81 15.07
CA GLY A 22 -2.58 -1.54 15.26
C GLY A 22 -3.79 -0.62 15.51
N GLU A 23 -3.63 0.46 16.28
CA GLU A 23 -4.71 1.42 16.53
C GLU A 23 -5.06 2.25 15.29
N VAL A 24 -4.03 2.72 14.56
CA VAL A 24 -4.19 3.41 13.28
C VAL A 24 -4.88 2.49 12.27
N PHE A 25 -4.51 1.22 12.24
CA PHE A 25 -5.12 0.23 11.37
C PHE A 25 -6.59 -0.04 11.72
N LYS A 26 -6.92 -0.20 13.00
CA LYS A 26 -8.33 -0.33 13.44
C LYS A 26 -9.16 0.89 13.04
N LYS A 27 -8.58 2.09 13.17
CA LYS A 27 -9.25 3.32 12.74
C LYS A 27 -9.43 3.38 11.22
N LEU A 28 -8.44 2.96 10.45
CA LEU A 28 -8.54 2.82 8.99
C LEU A 28 -9.69 1.88 8.62
N CYS A 29 -9.81 0.72 9.27
CA CYS A 29 -10.89 -0.22 8.99
C CYS A 29 -12.27 0.27 9.44
N SER A 30 -12.34 1.08 10.51
CA SER A 30 -13.57 1.79 10.85
C SER A 30 -13.99 2.75 9.73
N ILE A 31 -13.06 3.56 9.22
CA ILE A 31 -13.33 4.50 8.12
C ILE A 31 -13.75 3.75 6.84
N PHE A 32 -13.11 2.62 6.56
CA PHE A 32 -13.49 1.77 5.43
C PHE A 32 -14.91 1.19 5.57
N ASN A 33 -15.30 0.77 6.76
CA ASN A 33 -16.68 0.31 7.02
C ASN A 33 -17.70 1.45 6.86
N ASP A 34 -17.37 2.66 7.33
CA ASP A 34 -18.23 3.84 7.12
C ASP A 34 -18.35 4.17 5.63
N PHE A 35 -17.25 4.07 4.88
CA PHE A 35 -17.23 4.22 3.43
C PHE A 35 -18.15 3.18 2.76
N LYS A 36 -18.05 1.89 3.13
CA LYS A 36 -18.90 0.83 2.60
C LYS A 36 -20.39 1.10 2.81
N ASN A 37 -20.77 1.54 4.01
CA ASN A 37 -22.15 1.90 4.31
C ASN A 37 -22.61 3.12 3.48
N CYS A 38 -21.72 4.09 3.29
CA CYS A 38 -22.00 5.29 2.50
C CYS A 38 -22.25 4.98 1.01
N VAL A 39 -21.52 4.02 0.45
CA VAL A 39 -21.62 3.64 -0.96
C VAL A 39 -22.60 2.50 -1.24
N GLU A 40 -23.18 1.87 -0.21
CA GLU A 40 -24.17 0.80 -0.35
C GLU A 40 -25.34 1.14 -1.30
N PRO A 41 -25.88 2.38 -1.33
CA PRO A 41 -26.97 2.72 -2.26
C PRO A 41 -26.53 2.89 -3.71
N ILE A 42 -25.22 2.91 -4.01
CA ILE A 42 -24.70 3.07 -5.36
C ILE A 42 -24.91 1.77 -6.13
N THR A 43 -25.71 1.83 -7.20
CA THR A 43 -26.02 0.65 -8.04
C THR A 43 -25.29 0.64 -9.38
N CYS A 44 -24.49 1.66 -9.68
CA CYS A 44 -23.68 1.72 -10.89
C CYS A 44 -22.26 1.20 -10.64
N ASP A 45 -21.64 0.68 -11.68
CA ASP A 45 -20.23 0.31 -11.64
C ASP A 45 -19.38 1.56 -11.42
N SER A 46 -18.56 1.54 -10.37
CA SER A 46 -17.75 2.68 -9.96
C SER A 46 -16.33 2.23 -9.67
N LEU A 47 -15.42 2.55 -10.59
CA LEU A 47 -13.99 2.26 -10.45
C LEU A 47 -13.41 2.82 -9.14
N SER A 48 -13.92 3.95 -8.63
CA SER A 48 -13.48 4.50 -7.35
C SER A 48 -13.93 3.67 -6.16
N VAL A 49 -15.13 3.09 -6.22
CA VAL A 49 -15.62 2.16 -5.18
C VAL A 49 -14.80 0.88 -5.22
N ASP A 50 -14.63 0.31 -6.42
CA ASP A 50 -13.88 -0.91 -6.63
C ASP A 50 -12.41 -0.76 -6.20
N ALA A 51 -11.78 0.38 -6.51
CA ALA A 51 -10.39 0.64 -6.13
C ALA A 51 -10.21 0.73 -4.61
N VAL A 52 -11.16 1.34 -3.89
CA VAL A 52 -11.12 1.42 -2.42
C VAL A 52 -11.37 0.04 -1.81
N ASP A 53 -12.34 -0.73 -2.31
CA ASP A 53 -12.61 -2.09 -1.84
C ASP A 53 -11.43 -3.03 -2.12
N ALA A 54 -10.80 -2.93 -3.29
CA ALA A 54 -9.60 -3.70 -3.62
C ALA A 54 -8.40 -3.34 -2.72
N SER A 55 -8.31 -2.09 -2.28
CA SER A 55 -7.21 -1.62 -1.41
C SER A 55 -7.38 -2.04 0.06
N TYR A 56 -8.61 -2.02 0.58
CA TYR A 56 -8.87 -2.18 2.01
C TYR A 56 -9.72 -3.39 2.36
N GLY A 57 -10.47 -3.97 1.43
CA GLY A 57 -11.43 -5.05 1.67
C GLY A 57 -10.79 -6.32 2.21
N TYR A 58 -9.68 -6.77 1.62
CA TYR A 58 -8.92 -7.89 2.18
C TYR A 58 -8.31 -7.52 3.53
N MET A 59 -7.64 -6.37 3.60
CA MET A 59 -6.90 -5.93 4.78
C MET A 59 -7.81 -5.79 6.00
N CYS A 60 -8.99 -5.18 5.85
CA CYS A 60 -10.00 -4.96 6.88
C CYS A 60 -11.04 -6.08 7.01
N GLY A 61 -10.87 -7.17 6.25
CA GLY A 61 -11.71 -8.36 6.28
C GLY A 61 -10.90 -9.59 6.66
N ALA A 62 -10.80 -10.55 5.74
CA ALA A 62 -10.14 -11.83 5.99
C ALA A 62 -8.64 -11.71 6.31
N GLY A 63 -7.97 -10.65 5.85
CA GLY A 63 -6.56 -10.37 6.10
C GLY A 63 -6.27 -9.68 7.43
N GLN A 64 -7.29 -9.17 8.14
CA GLN A 64 -7.11 -8.39 9.37
C GLN A 64 -6.30 -9.13 10.45
N PRO A 65 -6.60 -10.40 10.80
CA PRO A 65 -5.82 -11.11 11.82
C PRO A 65 -4.34 -11.24 11.45
N LEU A 66 -4.07 -11.46 10.17
CA LEU A 66 -2.70 -11.57 9.64
C LEU A 66 -1.98 -10.23 9.70
N PHE A 67 -2.67 -9.13 9.38
CA PHE A 67 -2.12 -7.79 9.54
C PHE A 67 -1.81 -7.48 11.00
N GLU A 68 -2.75 -7.71 11.92
CA GLU A 68 -2.55 -7.46 13.35
C GLU A 68 -1.35 -8.25 13.91
N GLN A 69 -1.20 -9.51 13.47
CA GLN A 69 -0.06 -10.36 13.83
C GLN A 69 1.29 -9.78 13.36
N HIS A 70 1.35 -9.20 12.16
CA HIS A 70 2.60 -8.71 11.56
C HIS A 70 2.83 -7.19 11.71
N ALA A 71 1.85 -6.43 12.22
CA ALA A 71 1.90 -4.96 12.32
C ALA A 71 3.15 -4.44 13.04
N ALA A 72 3.51 -5.06 14.17
CA ALA A 72 4.71 -4.67 14.92
C ALA A 72 6.00 -4.95 14.13
N CYS A 73 6.01 -5.96 13.25
CA CYS A 73 7.16 -6.23 12.39
C CYS A 73 7.27 -5.22 11.25
N PHE A 74 6.16 -4.92 10.57
CA PHE A 74 6.14 -3.89 9.53
C PHE A 74 6.58 -2.53 10.06
N ALA A 75 6.14 -2.15 11.26
CA ALA A 75 6.58 -0.92 11.91
C ALA A 75 8.10 -0.86 12.14
N ARG A 76 8.76 -2.00 12.40
CA ARG A 76 10.22 -2.08 12.48
C ARG A 76 10.88 -1.98 11.10
N VAL A 77 10.34 -2.68 10.10
CA VAL A 77 10.86 -2.64 8.73
C VAL A 77 10.78 -1.23 8.14
N GLU A 78 9.73 -0.46 8.44
CA GLU A 78 9.57 0.93 7.98
C GLU A 78 10.72 1.89 8.38
N VAL A 79 11.45 1.56 9.44
CA VAL A 79 12.61 2.35 9.90
C VAL A 79 13.96 1.74 9.49
N GLU A 80 13.96 0.59 8.81
CA GLU A 80 15.19 -0.04 8.30
C GLU A 80 15.73 0.75 7.11
N LYS A 81 17.04 1.04 7.13
CA LYS A 81 17.69 1.85 6.07
C LYS A 81 17.54 1.24 4.68
N SER A 82 17.64 -0.09 4.58
CA SER A 82 17.46 -0.80 3.31
C SER A 82 16.05 -0.64 2.76
N TYR A 83 15.04 -0.71 3.64
CA TYR A 83 13.64 -0.55 3.25
C TYR A 83 13.30 0.90 2.90
N ILE A 84 13.83 1.86 3.66
CA ILE A 84 13.73 3.29 3.33
C ILE A 84 14.34 3.55 1.95
N GLY A 85 15.47 2.90 1.61
CA GLY A 85 16.07 2.98 0.28
C GLY A 85 15.09 2.58 -0.83
N CYS A 86 14.39 1.46 -0.66
CA CYS A 86 13.35 1.01 -1.60
C CYS A 86 12.21 2.04 -1.74
N LYS A 87 11.73 2.59 -0.62
CA LYS A 87 10.65 3.59 -0.60
C LYS A 87 11.07 4.89 -1.29
N THR A 88 12.30 5.35 -1.07
CA THR A 88 12.85 6.55 -1.70
C THR A 88 12.98 6.36 -3.22
N ALA A 89 13.53 5.23 -3.66
CA ALA A 89 13.63 4.91 -5.09
C ALA A 89 12.25 4.85 -5.77
N ALA A 90 11.27 4.23 -5.11
CA ALA A 90 9.89 4.18 -5.60
C ALA A 90 9.25 5.58 -5.69
N THR A 91 9.42 6.40 -4.64
CA THR A 91 8.91 7.78 -4.61
C THR A 91 9.51 8.63 -5.72
N GLN A 92 10.81 8.47 -5.98
CA GLN A 92 11.49 9.15 -7.07
C GLN A 92 10.93 8.70 -8.42
N ALA A 93 10.80 7.40 -8.67
CA ALA A 93 10.24 6.87 -9.91
C ALA A 93 8.78 7.32 -10.16
N ILE A 94 7.96 7.38 -9.11
CA ILE A 94 6.59 7.92 -9.20
C ILE A 94 6.60 9.41 -9.55
N THR A 95 7.52 10.18 -8.99
CA THR A 95 7.67 11.62 -9.29
C THR A 95 8.07 11.82 -10.75
N GLU A 96 9.04 11.05 -11.23
CA GLU A 96 9.48 11.07 -12.65
C GLU A 96 8.34 10.65 -13.60
N ALA A 97 7.51 9.68 -13.20
CA ALA A 97 6.32 9.28 -13.96
C ALA A 97 5.30 10.43 -14.05
N GLN A 98 5.06 11.15 -12.95
CA GLN A 98 4.18 12.32 -12.93
C GLN A 98 4.69 13.44 -13.82
N GLU A 99 5.99 13.71 -13.80
CA GLU A 99 6.62 14.66 -14.74
C GLU A 99 6.44 14.20 -16.18
N THR A 100 6.64 12.92 -16.48
CA THR A 100 6.43 12.35 -17.81
C THR A 100 4.99 12.56 -18.29
N LYS A 101 3.99 12.42 -17.41
CA LYS A 101 2.58 12.72 -17.73
C LYS A 101 2.37 14.18 -18.11
N LEU A 102 3.00 15.10 -17.37
CA LEU A 102 2.92 16.54 -17.62
C LEU A 102 3.55 16.94 -18.97
N HIS A 103 4.65 16.29 -19.36
CA HIS A 103 5.38 16.63 -20.58
C HIS A 103 4.86 15.91 -21.84
N SER A 104 4.45 14.64 -21.72
CA SER A 104 4.00 13.83 -22.87
C SER A 104 2.49 13.87 -23.12
N GLY A 105 1.69 14.21 -22.11
CA GLY A 105 0.23 14.09 -22.14
C GLY A 105 -0.29 12.65 -22.25
N SER A 106 0.59 11.65 -22.29
CA SER A 106 0.22 10.25 -22.47
C SER A 106 -0.11 9.60 -21.13
N THR A 107 -1.38 9.24 -20.96
CA THR A 107 -1.84 8.47 -19.80
C THR A 107 -1.27 7.05 -19.82
N GLU A 108 -1.07 6.46 -21.00
CA GLU A 108 -0.49 5.12 -21.15
C GLU A 108 0.98 5.09 -20.69
N ALA A 109 1.79 6.07 -21.13
CA ALA A 109 3.19 6.17 -20.70
C ALA A 109 3.29 6.41 -19.19
N TYR A 110 2.40 7.23 -18.62
CA TYR A 110 2.30 7.43 -17.18
C TYR A 110 2.00 6.13 -16.43
N LEU A 111 1.00 5.36 -16.86
CA LEU A 111 0.63 4.08 -16.23
C LEU A 111 1.76 3.04 -16.34
N ALA A 112 2.49 3.02 -17.46
CA ALA A 112 3.64 2.14 -17.63
C ALA A 112 4.79 2.47 -16.64
N GLU A 113 5.09 3.75 -16.43
CA GLU A 113 6.11 4.16 -15.46
C GLU A 113 5.66 3.96 -14.00
N MET A 114 4.37 4.17 -13.70
CA MET A 114 3.80 3.83 -12.38
C MET A 114 3.90 2.32 -12.10
N CYS A 115 3.61 1.49 -13.11
CA CYS A 115 3.76 0.04 -13.02
C CYS A 115 5.22 -0.35 -12.74
N ARG A 116 6.18 0.23 -13.48
CA ARG A 116 7.61 0.00 -13.27
C ARG A 116 8.07 0.41 -11.88
N ALA A 117 7.60 1.55 -11.37
CA ALA A 117 7.92 2.02 -10.03
C ALA A 117 7.45 1.04 -8.94
N MET A 118 6.23 0.50 -9.09
CA MET A 118 5.69 -0.50 -8.17
C MET A 118 6.44 -1.84 -8.26
N ASP A 119 6.78 -2.32 -9.47
CA ASP A 119 7.56 -3.56 -9.66
C ASP A 119 8.93 -3.44 -8.98
N GLY A 120 9.63 -2.33 -9.21
CA GLY A 120 10.92 -2.05 -8.58
C GLY A 120 10.83 -1.99 -7.06
N TYR A 121 9.78 -1.35 -6.51
CA TYR A 121 9.54 -1.30 -5.07
C TYR A 121 9.34 -2.69 -4.46
N LEU A 122 8.50 -3.53 -5.08
CA LEU A 122 8.20 -4.87 -4.57
C LEU A 122 9.42 -5.78 -4.65
N ARG A 123 10.19 -5.76 -5.75
CA ARG A 123 11.45 -6.52 -5.84
C ARG A 123 12.47 -6.09 -4.80
N CYS A 124 12.58 -4.79 -4.53
CA CYS A 124 13.51 -4.25 -3.54
C CYS A 124 13.10 -4.63 -2.12
N SER A 125 11.80 -4.52 -1.80
CA SER A 125 11.28 -4.73 -0.45
C SER A 125 11.05 -6.21 -0.09
N HIS A 126 10.80 -7.08 -1.08
CA HIS A 126 10.55 -8.51 -0.88
C HIS A 126 11.60 -9.20 0.00
N PRO A 127 12.91 -9.21 -0.33
CA PRO A 127 13.90 -9.92 0.49
C PRO A 127 13.96 -9.38 1.92
N ILE A 128 13.73 -8.08 2.12
CA ILE A 128 13.75 -7.43 3.44
C ILE A 128 12.57 -7.89 4.29
N ILE A 129 11.35 -7.86 3.74
CA ILE A 129 10.15 -8.30 4.44
C ILE A 129 10.22 -9.79 4.72
N LEU A 130 10.68 -10.60 3.77
CA LEU A 130 10.81 -12.04 3.92
C LEU A 130 11.80 -12.39 5.05
N GLU A 131 12.97 -11.76 5.08
CA GLU A 131 13.99 -12.00 6.10
C GLU A 131 13.53 -11.55 7.50
N LYS A 132 12.87 -10.38 7.60
CA LYS A 132 12.54 -9.77 8.89
C LYS A 132 11.19 -10.20 9.47
N CYS A 133 10.19 -10.40 8.61
CA CYS A 133 8.80 -10.64 9.00
C CYS A 133 8.24 -11.99 8.54
N GLY A 134 8.96 -12.71 7.69
CA GLY A 134 8.61 -14.05 7.24
C GLY A 134 7.68 -14.09 6.03
N ALA A 135 7.48 -15.30 5.51
CA ALA A 135 6.72 -15.54 4.28
C ALA A 135 5.23 -15.19 4.40
N GLU A 136 4.64 -15.33 5.59
CA GLU A 136 3.24 -14.95 5.83
C GLU A 136 3.02 -13.44 5.75
N ALA A 137 3.97 -12.65 6.26
CA ALA A 137 3.96 -11.19 6.11
C ALA A 137 4.08 -10.78 4.64
N TRP A 138 4.93 -11.45 3.87
CA TRP A 138 5.04 -11.19 2.43
C TRP A 138 3.77 -11.58 1.68
N ARG A 139 3.13 -12.71 2.03
CA ARG A 139 1.84 -13.12 1.44
C ARG A 139 0.75 -12.07 1.66
N LEU A 140 0.73 -11.42 2.81
CA LEU A 140 -0.19 -10.31 3.08
C LEU A 140 0.07 -9.12 2.14
N VAL A 141 1.33 -8.66 2.06
CA VAL A 141 1.72 -7.55 1.17
C VAL A 141 1.39 -7.88 -0.28
N SER A 142 1.76 -9.07 -0.76
CA SER A 142 1.53 -9.49 -2.14
C SER A 142 0.05 -9.62 -2.49
N THR A 143 -0.79 -10.07 -1.55
CA THR A 143 -2.24 -10.15 -1.74
C THR A 143 -2.85 -8.76 -1.87
N VAL A 144 -2.58 -7.86 -0.91
CA VAL A 144 -3.12 -6.49 -0.93
C VAL A 144 -2.66 -5.75 -2.19
N THR A 145 -1.37 -5.85 -2.53
CA THR A 145 -0.84 -5.17 -3.73
C THR A 145 -1.42 -5.73 -5.01
N ARG A 146 -1.54 -7.06 -5.15
CA ARG A 146 -2.16 -7.68 -6.32
C ARG A 146 -3.60 -7.24 -6.50
N ASP A 147 -4.39 -7.29 -5.43
CA ASP A 147 -5.82 -7.00 -5.51
C ASP A 147 -6.03 -5.51 -5.85
N SER A 148 -5.26 -4.61 -5.21
CA SER A 148 -5.29 -3.15 -5.49
C SER A 148 -4.88 -2.81 -6.93
N LEU A 149 -3.75 -3.37 -7.39
CA LEU A 149 -3.23 -3.10 -8.74
C LEU A 149 -4.07 -3.77 -9.82
N GLY A 150 -4.68 -4.93 -9.54
CA GLY A 150 -5.57 -5.60 -10.48
C GLY A 150 -6.79 -4.75 -10.86
N VAL A 151 -7.23 -3.85 -9.97
CA VAL A 151 -8.32 -2.90 -10.25
C VAL A 151 -7.81 -1.58 -10.82
N THR A 152 -6.72 -1.04 -10.28
CA THR A 152 -6.24 0.31 -10.63
C THR A 152 -5.29 0.36 -11.83
N MET A 153 -4.59 -0.74 -12.12
CA MET A 153 -3.59 -0.88 -13.17
C MET A 153 -3.62 -2.31 -13.75
N PRO A 154 -4.74 -2.72 -14.38
CA PRO A 154 -4.96 -4.13 -14.79
C PRO A 154 -3.94 -4.67 -15.79
N ASP A 155 -3.31 -3.80 -16.59
CA ASP A 155 -2.29 -4.18 -17.58
C ASP A 155 -0.88 -4.32 -16.99
N CYS A 156 -0.71 -4.06 -15.69
CA CYS A 156 0.56 -4.17 -14.99
C CYS A 156 0.80 -5.62 -14.50
N ASP A 157 1.64 -6.39 -15.21
CA ASP A 157 1.99 -7.74 -14.76
C ASP A 157 3.04 -7.73 -13.65
N MET A 158 2.55 -7.80 -12.42
CA MET A 158 3.37 -7.79 -11.20
C MET A 158 3.69 -9.19 -10.69
N ARG A 159 3.25 -10.27 -11.37
CA ARG A 159 3.35 -11.64 -10.83
C ARG A 159 4.79 -12.01 -10.49
N SER A 160 5.74 -11.60 -11.33
CA SER A 160 7.16 -11.92 -11.12
C SER A 160 7.84 -11.13 -9.99
N ALA A 161 7.24 -10.04 -9.50
CA ALA A 161 7.70 -9.33 -8.30
C ALA A 161 7.03 -9.84 -7.02
N LEU A 162 5.90 -10.56 -7.14
CA LEU A 162 5.07 -11.03 -6.03
C LEU A 162 5.31 -12.50 -5.65
N ILE A 163 6.11 -13.23 -6.44
CA ILE A 163 6.53 -14.63 -6.20
C ILE A 163 7.81 -14.66 -5.37
#